data_AF-A0A1E4J0C0-F1
#
_entry.id   AF-A0A1E4J0C0-F1
#
_cell.length_a   1.000
_cell.length_b   1.000
_cell.length_c   1.000
_cell.angle_alpha   90.00
_cell.angle_beta   90.00
_cell.angle_gamma   90.00
#
_symmetry.space_group_name_H-M   'P 1'
#
loop_
_entity.id
_entity.type
_entity.pdbx_description
1 polymer ?
#
loop_
_entity_poly.entity_id
_entity_poly.type
_entity_poly.pdbx_seq_one_letter_code
_entity_poly.pdbx_strand_id
1 'polypeptide(L)'
;MNDGRGGCSGHGALALLARGLAGVDVDVQALTGAGTRAVLTGRKLLLPEGASEPGLRRAMVAHAVAHLRHSRPARPAHTLRPMGIAVVSAIEDARVERLLFRDFPGLHGWFAASLPPVPDALDLRFAALVARMDRLLLMPDARDDNHWVNKARRLFDETAASAGLEDYDAFRAIASILANDLGQMRVRFEPQDYAVPAPWRDDNSYLWDFAETETAPDEAIALKQTGARPSPPSDAQDEGSAPPPDAAGDIELGRYTYPEWDRKLERLRPDWCTVIEKLPAWQGLLPTREQAAAGTERIAPLALPRARHLDRTHRLRRQWEGDDIDLNAAIEVLVDRRLRLRPDARLFMRPGKGPRPSSVLVLLDLSASANDAGPHAASLLDLEKQAALMLAASNARGIDRLAIHGFSSNTRAEVYYYRLLESGRPLDAPTSAMIGALRGRYSTRMGAALRHATALMRAEPPGQRAVLLVTDGAPSDIDVHDPQYLIEDARQAVAEARDAGVRIACIAVDGAADAYVRRIFGWRNYCIADDTRSLPARLARMSARLAAAH
;
A
#
# COMPACT_ATOMS: atom_id res chain seq x y z
N MET A 1 7.94 77.50 -7.16
CA MET A 1 8.26 76.61 -8.29
C MET A 1 9.28 75.61 -7.83
N ASN A 2 8.84 74.41 -7.44
CA ASN A 2 9.70 73.26 -7.31
C ASN A 2 8.83 72.04 -7.64
N ASP A 3 9.06 71.47 -8.82
CA ASP A 3 8.29 70.35 -9.37
C ASP A 3 8.46 69.10 -8.50
N GLY A 4 7.38 68.72 -7.83
CA GLY A 4 7.25 67.42 -7.18
C GLY A 4 7.10 66.33 -8.24
N ARG A 5 8.20 65.65 -8.56
CA ARG A 5 8.17 64.36 -9.27
C ARG A 5 7.39 63.36 -8.43
N GLY A 6 6.10 63.18 -8.75
CA GLY A 6 5.28 62.11 -8.21
C GLY A 6 5.86 60.75 -8.63
N GLY A 7 6.34 59.98 -7.66
CA GLY A 7 6.75 58.59 -7.90
C GLY A 7 5.55 57.77 -8.34
N CYS A 8 5.55 57.32 -9.60
CA CYS A 8 4.60 56.32 -10.06
C CYS A 8 4.73 55.08 -9.17
N SER A 9 3.65 54.74 -8.45
CA SER A 9 3.56 53.51 -7.67
C SER A 9 3.86 52.31 -8.58
N GLY A 10 4.65 51.34 -8.11
CA GLY A 10 5.05 50.16 -8.89
C GLY A 10 3.89 49.33 -9.47
N HIS A 11 2.68 49.54 -8.95
CA HIS A 11 1.43 48.93 -9.42
C HIS A 11 0.96 49.50 -10.77
N GLY A 12 1.23 50.77 -11.08
CA GLY A 12 0.85 51.38 -12.36
C GLY A 12 1.61 50.75 -13.54
N ALA A 13 2.89 50.45 -13.37
CA ALA A 13 3.69 49.75 -14.39
C ALA A 13 3.23 48.29 -14.58
N LEU A 14 2.85 47.61 -13.49
CA LEU A 14 2.32 46.25 -13.53
C LEU A 14 0.93 46.19 -14.17
N ALA A 15 0.08 47.19 -13.96
CA ALA A 15 -1.21 47.32 -14.63
C ALA A 15 -1.05 47.52 -16.15
N LEU A 16 -0.09 48.34 -16.58
CA LEU A 16 0.24 48.50 -18.01
C LEU A 16 0.76 47.19 -18.62
N LEU A 17 1.60 46.44 -17.89
CA LEU A 17 2.05 45.11 -18.31
C LEU A 17 0.87 44.14 -18.43
N ALA A 18 0.01 44.08 -17.43
CA ALA A 18 -1.17 43.21 -17.43
C ALA A 18 -2.09 43.53 -18.62
N ARG A 19 -2.37 44.81 -18.86
CA ARG A 19 -3.15 45.28 -20.01
C ARG A 19 -2.50 44.90 -21.34
N GLY A 20 -1.18 45.11 -21.47
CA GLY A 20 -0.44 44.79 -22.68
C GLY A 20 -0.44 43.29 -23.00
N LEU A 21 -0.29 42.43 -21.98
CA LEU A 21 -0.33 40.98 -22.15
C LEU A 21 -1.75 40.43 -22.35
N ALA A 22 -2.76 41.00 -21.67
CA ALA A 22 -4.13 40.50 -21.72
C ALA A 22 -4.92 41.02 -22.93
N GLY A 23 -4.55 42.19 -23.47
CA GLY A 23 -5.33 42.88 -24.50
C GLY A 23 -6.64 43.51 -23.99
N VAL A 24 -6.88 43.45 -22.67
CA VAL A 24 -8.04 44.01 -21.97
C VAL A 24 -7.58 44.74 -20.71
N ASP A 25 -8.39 45.66 -20.18
CA ASP A 25 -8.08 46.31 -18.91
C ASP A 25 -8.15 45.31 -17.75
N VAL A 26 -7.05 45.26 -16.99
CA VAL A 26 -6.89 44.44 -15.77
C VAL A 26 -6.58 45.40 -14.63
N ASP A 27 -7.39 45.34 -13.59
CA ASP A 27 -7.25 46.19 -12.40
C ASP A 27 -6.27 45.55 -11.42
N VAL A 28 -5.08 46.12 -11.29
CA VAL A 28 -4.00 45.59 -10.44
C VAL A 28 -3.93 46.42 -9.15
N GLN A 29 -4.17 45.76 -8.01
CA GLN A 29 -4.18 46.39 -6.69
C GLN A 29 -3.27 45.65 -5.72
N ALA A 30 -2.89 46.32 -4.63
CA ALA A 30 -2.20 45.68 -3.53
C ALA A 30 -3.18 44.80 -2.72
N LEU A 31 -2.75 43.60 -2.37
CA LEU A 31 -3.48 42.73 -1.46
C LEU A 31 -3.28 43.24 -0.02
N THR A 32 -4.34 43.77 0.57
CA THR A 32 -4.32 44.26 1.96
C THR A 32 -4.44 43.08 2.94
N GLY A 33 -3.34 42.66 3.57
CA GLY A 33 -3.32 41.58 4.56
C GLY A 33 -2.03 40.75 4.56
N ALA A 34 -1.96 39.72 5.41
CA ALA A 34 -0.81 38.81 5.54
C ALA A 34 -0.69 37.77 4.41
N GLY A 35 -1.44 37.93 3.31
CA GLY A 35 -1.44 37.00 2.18
C GLY A 35 -0.10 37.04 1.43
N THR A 36 0.47 35.87 1.13
CA THR A 36 1.75 35.73 0.43
C THR A 36 1.59 35.46 -1.07
N ARG A 37 0.36 35.38 -1.59
CA ARG A 37 0.05 34.98 -2.98
C ARG A 37 -0.79 36.01 -3.73
N ALA A 38 -0.71 35.95 -5.06
CA ALA A 38 -1.62 36.68 -5.93
C ALA A 38 -3.03 36.08 -5.85
N VAL A 39 -4.04 36.93 -6.00
CA VAL A 39 -5.45 36.53 -6.07
C VAL A 39 -6.07 37.13 -7.32
N LEU A 40 -6.58 36.29 -8.21
CA LEU A 40 -7.28 36.71 -9.42
C LEU A 40 -8.78 36.49 -9.26
N THR A 41 -9.56 37.58 -9.33
CA THR A 41 -11.03 37.54 -9.26
C THR A 41 -11.64 38.36 -10.38
N GLY A 42 -12.28 37.68 -11.35
CA GLY A 42 -12.77 38.36 -12.55
C GLY A 42 -11.61 39.00 -13.32
N ARG A 43 -11.59 40.34 -13.43
CA ARG A 43 -10.48 41.12 -14.02
C ARG A 43 -9.66 41.91 -12.99
N LYS A 44 -9.81 41.59 -11.71
CA LYS A 44 -9.07 42.20 -10.60
C LYS A 44 -7.97 41.26 -10.16
N LEU A 45 -6.74 41.76 -10.18
CA LEU A 45 -5.55 41.06 -9.71
C LEU A 45 -5.02 41.74 -8.46
N LEU A 46 -5.06 41.02 -7.34
CA LEU A 46 -4.49 41.47 -6.07
C LEU A 46 -3.10 40.87 -5.91
N LEU A 47 -2.09 41.71 -5.73
CA LEU A 47 -0.69 41.29 -5.56
C LEU A 47 -0.21 41.52 -4.12
N PRO A 48 0.51 40.58 -3.50
CA PRO A 48 1.02 40.74 -2.14
C PRO A 48 2.14 41.79 -2.08
N GLU A 49 2.09 42.67 -1.08
CA GLU A 49 3.09 43.73 -0.89
C GLU A 49 4.48 43.19 -0.50
N GLY A 50 4.52 42.00 0.14
CA GLY A 50 5.76 41.36 0.60
C GLY A 50 6.60 40.66 -0.47
N ALA A 51 6.15 40.60 -1.73
CA ALA A 51 6.93 40.05 -2.85
C ALA A 51 8.01 41.06 -3.29
N SER A 52 9.13 41.10 -2.56
CA SER A 52 10.18 42.12 -2.70
C SER A 52 10.85 42.14 -4.07
N GLU A 53 10.91 41.03 -4.79
CA GLU A 53 11.61 40.96 -6.07
C GLU A 53 10.73 41.44 -7.25
N PRO A 54 11.18 42.45 -8.03
CA PRO A 54 10.45 42.92 -9.21
C PRO A 54 10.21 41.83 -10.27
N GLY A 55 11.10 40.84 -10.35
CA GLY A 55 10.96 39.70 -11.27
C GLY A 55 9.77 38.82 -10.93
N LEU A 56 9.62 38.45 -9.66
CA LEU A 56 8.52 37.62 -9.16
C LEU A 56 7.16 38.29 -9.40
N ARG A 57 7.03 39.59 -9.12
CA ARG A 57 5.78 40.32 -9.39
C ARG A 57 5.39 40.34 -10.86
N ARG A 58 6.37 40.43 -11.78
CA ARG A 58 6.10 40.31 -13.23
C ARG A 58 5.65 38.90 -13.61
N ALA A 59 6.24 37.86 -13.02
CA ALA A 59 5.81 36.47 -13.23
C ALA A 59 4.37 36.24 -12.70
N MET A 60 4.02 36.80 -11.54
CA MET A 60 2.66 36.74 -10.98
C MET A 60 1.63 37.38 -11.92
N VAL A 61 1.94 38.57 -12.46
CA VAL A 61 1.08 39.23 -13.44
C VAL A 61 0.95 38.41 -14.71
N ALA A 62 2.06 37.87 -15.24
CA ALA A 62 2.03 37.05 -16.44
C ALA A 62 1.18 35.78 -16.24
N HIS A 63 1.34 35.09 -15.10
CA HIS A 63 0.54 33.91 -14.76
C HIS A 63 -0.96 34.22 -14.64
N ALA A 64 -1.32 35.29 -13.92
CA ALA A 64 -2.73 35.70 -13.82
C ALA A 64 -3.33 36.04 -15.20
N VAL A 65 -2.56 36.70 -16.07
CA VAL A 65 -2.98 36.96 -17.46
C VAL A 65 -3.11 35.67 -18.27
N ALA A 66 -2.28 34.66 -18.03
CA ALA A 66 -2.41 33.36 -18.68
C ALA A 66 -3.79 32.74 -18.40
N HIS A 67 -4.25 32.76 -17.14
CA HIS A 67 -5.60 32.31 -16.79
C HIS A 67 -6.70 33.15 -17.44
N LEU A 68 -6.58 34.50 -17.41
CA LEU A 68 -7.55 35.39 -18.06
C LEU A 68 -7.74 35.10 -19.56
N ARG A 69 -6.66 34.65 -20.23
CA ARG A 69 -6.66 34.39 -21.67
C ARG A 69 -7.08 32.98 -22.04
N HIS A 70 -6.75 31.99 -21.21
CA HIS A 70 -6.75 30.58 -21.62
C HIS A 70 -7.55 29.65 -20.70
N SER A 71 -7.95 30.11 -19.51
CA SER A 71 -8.77 29.32 -18.60
C SER A 71 -10.25 29.72 -18.68
N ARG A 72 -11.13 28.76 -18.33
CA ARG A 72 -12.55 29.06 -18.09
C ARG A 72 -12.76 29.30 -16.59
N PRO A 73 -13.32 30.45 -16.17
CA PRO A 73 -13.50 30.76 -14.76
C PRO A 73 -14.61 29.93 -14.11
N ALA A 74 -14.59 29.89 -12.77
CA ALA A 74 -15.71 29.44 -11.92
C ALA A 74 -16.25 28.04 -12.25
N ARG A 75 -15.36 27.05 -12.41
CA ARG A 75 -15.76 25.65 -12.60
C ARG A 75 -16.22 25.01 -11.29
N PRO A 76 -17.22 24.12 -11.32
CA PRO A 76 -17.72 23.47 -10.11
C PRO A 76 -16.66 22.58 -9.45
N ALA A 77 -16.23 22.97 -8.24
CA ALA A 77 -15.22 22.26 -7.45
C ALA A 77 -15.74 20.92 -6.88
N HIS A 78 -17.05 20.82 -6.58
CA HIS A 78 -17.68 19.66 -5.94
C HIS A 78 -17.57 18.35 -6.75
N THR A 79 -17.21 18.43 -8.02
CA THR A 79 -16.97 17.26 -8.89
C THR A 79 -15.66 16.54 -8.57
N LEU A 80 -14.80 17.14 -7.75
CA LEU A 80 -13.46 16.64 -7.43
C LEU A 80 -13.23 16.59 -5.92
N ARG A 81 -12.42 15.62 -5.50
CA ARG A 81 -11.85 15.61 -4.15
C ARG A 81 -10.76 16.69 -4.01
N PRO A 82 -10.42 17.15 -2.80
CA PRO A 82 -9.43 18.22 -2.58
C PRO A 82 -8.07 18.00 -3.28
N MET A 83 -7.51 16.80 -3.20
CA MET A 83 -6.27 16.46 -3.92
C MET A 83 -6.43 16.59 -5.44
N GLY A 84 -7.59 16.18 -5.97
CA GLY A 84 -7.91 16.31 -7.39
C GLY A 84 -8.00 17.78 -7.83
N ILE A 85 -8.58 18.65 -7.01
CA ILE A 85 -8.60 20.10 -7.25
C ILE A 85 -7.17 20.62 -7.37
N ALA A 86 -6.30 20.28 -6.41
CA ALA A 86 -4.91 20.74 -6.40
C ALA A 86 -4.09 20.28 -7.62
N VAL A 87 -4.24 19.01 -8.04
CA VAL A 87 -3.53 18.48 -9.22
C VAL A 87 -4.08 19.07 -10.52
N VAL A 88 -5.41 19.22 -10.64
CA VAL A 88 -6.03 19.85 -11.82
C VAL A 88 -5.60 21.30 -11.95
N SER A 89 -5.57 22.05 -10.85
CA SER A 89 -5.03 23.41 -10.84
C SER A 89 -3.57 23.42 -11.34
N ALA A 90 -2.68 22.60 -10.77
CA ALA A 90 -1.27 22.61 -11.14
C ALA A 90 -1.01 22.26 -12.63
N ILE A 91 -1.79 21.34 -13.20
CA ILE A 91 -1.72 21.01 -14.63
C ILE A 91 -2.28 22.15 -15.49
N GLU A 92 -3.38 22.76 -15.08
CA GLU A 92 -3.97 23.91 -15.77
C GLU A 92 -2.99 25.10 -15.78
N ASP A 93 -2.33 25.38 -14.66
CA ASP A 93 -1.31 26.42 -14.54
C ASP A 93 -0.19 26.20 -15.57
N ALA A 94 0.37 24.98 -15.62
CA ALA A 94 1.42 24.64 -16.57
C ALA A 94 0.95 24.77 -18.03
N ARG A 95 -0.31 24.40 -18.33
CA ARG A 95 -0.91 24.52 -19.67
C ARG A 95 -1.06 25.97 -20.10
N VAL A 96 -1.63 26.83 -19.26
CA VAL A 96 -1.83 28.24 -19.60
C VAL A 96 -0.51 29.00 -19.68
N GLU A 97 0.46 28.66 -18.83
CA GLU A 97 1.83 29.18 -18.90
C GLU A 97 2.46 28.84 -20.26
N ARG A 98 2.34 27.58 -20.71
CA ARG A 98 2.88 27.13 -22.00
C ARG A 98 2.19 27.80 -23.20
N LEU A 99 0.88 28.03 -23.13
CA LEU A 99 0.15 28.83 -24.13
C LEU A 99 0.65 30.28 -24.15
N LEU A 100 0.87 30.87 -22.97
CA LEU A 100 1.40 32.23 -22.89
C LEU A 100 2.82 32.34 -23.46
N PHE A 101 3.67 31.34 -23.21
CA PHE A 101 5.04 31.30 -23.77
C PHE A 101 5.06 31.12 -25.29
N ARG A 102 4.03 30.50 -25.87
CA ARG A 102 3.90 30.43 -27.32
C ARG A 102 3.71 31.82 -27.93
N ASP A 103 2.90 32.65 -27.29
CA ASP A 103 2.60 34.01 -27.76
C ASP A 103 3.71 35.01 -27.37
N PHE A 104 4.34 34.81 -26.21
CA PHE A 104 5.41 35.66 -25.69
C PHE A 104 6.58 34.81 -25.15
N PRO A 105 7.47 34.30 -26.02
CA PRO A 105 8.57 33.41 -25.62
C PRO A 105 9.50 34.01 -24.57
N GLY A 106 9.68 35.34 -24.58
CA GLY A 106 10.53 36.06 -23.62
C GLY A 106 10.04 36.02 -22.17
N LEU A 107 8.79 35.62 -21.92
CA LEU A 107 8.25 35.50 -20.57
C LEU A 107 8.81 34.27 -19.83
N HIS A 108 9.18 33.20 -20.53
CA HIS A 108 9.68 31.96 -19.92
C HIS A 108 10.82 32.22 -18.92
N GLY A 109 11.73 33.15 -19.25
CA GLY A 109 12.84 33.53 -18.37
C GLY A 109 12.41 34.14 -17.02
N TRP A 110 11.24 34.79 -16.93
CA TRP A 110 10.74 35.34 -15.68
C TRP A 110 10.28 34.25 -14.70
N PHE A 111 9.67 33.19 -15.25
CA PHE A 111 9.23 32.02 -14.48
C PHE A 111 10.43 31.18 -14.06
N ALA A 112 11.34 30.90 -15.00
CA ALA A 112 12.56 30.15 -14.73
C ALA A 112 13.44 30.82 -13.65
N ALA A 113 13.55 32.15 -13.67
CA ALA A 113 14.29 32.91 -12.66
C ALA A 113 13.61 32.92 -11.28
N SER A 114 12.31 32.65 -11.21
CA SER A 114 11.52 32.65 -9.98
C SER A 114 11.31 31.25 -9.38
N LEU A 115 11.92 30.21 -9.97
CA LEU A 115 11.82 28.84 -9.49
C LEU A 115 12.41 28.69 -8.09
N PRO A 116 11.70 28.02 -7.15
CA PRO A 116 12.27 27.70 -5.84
C PRO A 116 13.44 26.70 -5.98
N PRO A 117 14.23 26.47 -4.92
CA PRO A 117 15.25 25.42 -4.90
C PRO A 117 14.65 24.02 -5.14
N VAL A 118 15.48 23.09 -5.62
CA VAL A 118 15.05 21.71 -5.89
C VAL A 118 14.71 21.01 -4.57
N PRO A 119 13.47 20.47 -4.40
CA PRO A 119 13.13 19.68 -3.23
C PRO A 119 14.03 18.44 -3.11
N ASP A 120 14.13 17.88 -1.89
CA ASP A 120 14.83 16.62 -1.67
C ASP A 120 14.22 15.50 -2.55
N ALA A 121 15.08 14.74 -3.23
CA ALA A 121 14.67 13.65 -4.10
C ALA A 121 13.93 12.53 -3.35
N LEU A 122 14.20 12.39 -2.04
CA LEU A 122 13.54 11.42 -1.17
C LEU A 122 12.24 11.93 -0.54
N ASP A 123 11.90 13.22 -0.71
CA ASP A 123 10.65 13.76 -0.19
C ASP A 123 9.47 13.38 -1.10
N LEU A 124 8.63 12.48 -0.58
CA LEU A 124 7.45 11.94 -1.26
C LEU A 124 6.14 12.63 -0.83
N ARG A 125 6.23 13.74 -0.08
CA ARG A 125 5.03 14.52 0.27
C ARG A 125 4.42 15.16 -0.97
N PHE A 126 3.11 15.38 -0.92
CA PHE A 126 2.35 15.95 -2.04
C PHE A 126 2.98 17.23 -2.61
N ALA A 127 3.32 18.19 -1.73
CA ALA A 127 3.89 19.46 -2.14
C ALA A 127 5.26 19.30 -2.85
N ALA A 128 6.10 18.36 -2.40
CA ALA A 128 7.40 18.10 -3.02
C ALA A 128 7.23 17.47 -4.42
N LEU A 129 6.30 16.54 -4.58
CA LEU A 129 5.99 15.92 -5.88
C LEU A 129 5.44 16.95 -6.88
N VAL A 130 4.50 17.79 -6.46
CA VAL A 130 3.96 18.87 -7.31
C VAL A 130 5.05 19.88 -7.67
N ALA A 131 5.90 20.29 -6.72
CA ALA A 131 7.01 21.21 -6.99
C ALA A 131 8.02 20.66 -8.01
N ARG A 132 8.31 19.35 -7.94
CA ARG A 132 9.18 18.66 -8.90
C ARG A 132 8.52 18.56 -10.27
N MET A 133 7.23 18.24 -10.32
CA MET A 133 6.43 18.25 -11.55
C MET A 133 6.41 19.63 -12.21
N ASP A 134 6.10 20.69 -11.46
CA ASP A 134 6.07 22.07 -11.97
C ASP A 134 7.41 22.46 -12.59
N ARG A 135 8.52 22.17 -11.91
CA ARG A 135 9.86 22.39 -12.45
C ARG A 135 10.08 21.60 -13.75
N LEU A 136 9.69 20.33 -13.77
CA LEU A 136 9.90 19.44 -14.91
C LEU A 136 9.08 19.87 -16.15
N LEU A 137 7.87 20.41 -15.94
CA LEU A 137 7.02 20.93 -17.01
C LEU A 137 7.48 22.31 -17.52
N LEU A 138 8.05 23.13 -16.64
CA LEU A 138 8.58 24.46 -17.00
C LEU A 138 9.93 24.39 -17.72
N MET A 139 10.80 23.46 -17.35
CA MET A 139 12.19 23.38 -17.84
C MET A 139 12.38 22.14 -18.73
N PRO A 140 12.52 22.29 -20.06
CA PRO A 140 12.65 21.14 -20.98
C PRO A 140 13.85 20.23 -20.67
N ASP A 141 14.96 20.81 -20.23
CA ASP A 141 16.20 20.08 -19.93
C ASP A 141 16.23 19.49 -18.52
N ALA A 142 15.22 19.78 -17.68
CA ALA A 142 15.17 19.24 -16.33
C ALA A 142 15.00 17.72 -16.34
N ARG A 143 15.62 17.06 -15.36
CA ARG A 143 15.54 15.62 -15.15
C ARG A 143 15.11 15.34 -13.74
N ASP A 144 14.39 14.24 -13.59
CA ASP A 144 13.84 13.79 -12.33
C ASP A 144 13.87 12.24 -12.33
N ASP A 145 14.04 11.62 -11.17
CA ASP A 145 14.09 10.16 -11.01
C ASP A 145 12.76 9.55 -10.54
N ASN A 146 11.79 10.38 -10.13
CA ASN A 146 10.50 9.93 -9.64
C ASN A 146 9.58 9.52 -10.80
N HIS A 147 8.98 8.34 -10.70
CA HIS A 147 8.13 7.79 -11.75
C HIS A 147 6.89 8.65 -12.01
N TRP A 148 6.22 9.12 -10.95
CA TRP A 148 5.01 9.93 -11.06
C TRP A 148 5.29 11.28 -11.73
N VAL A 149 6.38 11.94 -11.34
CA VAL A 149 6.81 13.22 -11.93
C VAL A 149 7.15 13.05 -13.42
N ASN A 150 7.87 11.98 -13.78
CA ASN A 150 8.16 11.66 -15.18
C ASN A 150 6.93 11.25 -15.99
N LYS A 151 5.98 10.55 -15.37
CA LYS A 151 4.68 10.22 -15.98
C LYS A 151 3.88 11.49 -16.26
N ALA A 152 3.86 12.44 -15.33
CA ALA A 152 3.21 13.74 -15.52
C ALA A 152 3.77 14.49 -16.74
N ARG A 153 5.10 14.61 -16.88
CA ARG A 153 5.72 15.20 -18.08
C ARG A 153 5.31 14.48 -19.35
N ARG A 154 5.43 13.14 -19.37
CA ARG A 154 5.12 12.34 -20.54
C ARG A 154 3.67 12.53 -20.99
N LEU A 155 2.72 12.39 -20.07
CA LEU A 155 1.30 12.58 -20.36
C LEU A 155 1.01 14.01 -20.84
N PHE A 156 1.62 15.01 -20.21
CA PHE A 156 1.47 16.41 -20.60
C PHE A 156 1.97 16.67 -22.02
N ASP A 157 3.20 16.24 -22.36
CA ASP A 157 3.80 16.44 -23.68
C ASP A 157 3.06 15.63 -24.77
N GLU A 158 2.68 14.38 -24.49
CA GLU A 158 1.88 13.55 -25.41
C GLU A 158 0.50 14.17 -25.67
N THR A 159 -0.15 14.71 -24.64
CA THR A 159 -1.44 15.40 -24.78
C THR A 159 -1.29 16.70 -25.57
N ALA A 160 -0.26 17.50 -25.28
CA ALA A 160 0.03 18.71 -26.02
C ALA A 160 0.29 18.42 -27.51
N ALA A 161 0.97 17.32 -27.83
CA ALA A 161 1.27 16.92 -29.20
C ALA A 161 0.05 16.35 -29.95
N SER A 162 -0.84 15.63 -29.26
CA SER A 162 -1.98 14.94 -29.89
C SER A 162 -3.28 15.75 -29.92
N ALA A 163 -3.65 16.39 -28.82
CA ALA A 163 -4.88 17.17 -28.67
C ALA A 163 -4.67 18.69 -28.84
N GLY A 164 -3.42 19.16 -28.73
CA GLY A 164 -3.10 20.60 -28.69
C GLY A 164 -3.29 21.19 -27.29
N LEU A 165 -2.67 22.34 -27.02
CA LEU A 165 -2.71 22.99 -25.70
C LEU A 165 -4.08 23.65 -25.41
N GLU A 166 -4.89 23.87 -26.42
CA GLU A 166 -6.21 24.49 -26.36
C GLU A 166 -7.28 23.57 -25.75
N ASP A 167 -7.10 22.24 -25.85
CA ASP A 167 -8.05 21.26 -25.35
C ASP A 167 -7.91 21.07 -23.83
N TYR A 168 -8.59 21.93 -23.08
CA TYR A 168 -8.64 21.82 -21.62
C TYR A 168 -9.11 20.43 -21.13
N ASP A 169 -10.10 19.81 -21.79
CA ASP A 169 -10.72 18.59 -21.27
C ASP A 169 -9.74 17.41 -21.36
N ALA A 170 -8.87 17.39 -22.37
CA ALA A 170 -7.75 16.46 -22.45
C ALA A 170 -6.74 16.63 -21.30
N PHE A 171 -6.38 17.87 -20.95
CA PHE A 171 -5.49 18.14 -19.80
C PHE A 171 -6.16 17.82 -18.46
N ARG A 172 -7.47 18.03 -18.36
CA ARG A 172 -8.27 17.61 -17.20
C ARG A 172 -8.26 16.09 -17.04
N ALA A 173 -8.38 15.34 -18.14
CA ALA A 173 -8.35 13.88 -18.09
C ALA A 173 -7.00 13.35 -17.57
N ILE A 174 -5.87 13.89 -18.04
CA ILE A 174 -4.55 13.47 -17.50
C ILE A 174 -4.36 13.90 -16.04
N ALA A 175 -4.87 15.07 -15.64
CA ALA A 175 -4.82 15.49 -14.25
C ALA A 175 -5.61 14.56 -13.33
N SER A 176 -6.76 14.04 -13.78
CA SER A 176 -7.51 13.00 -13.06
C SER A 176 -6.74 11.68 -12.95
N ILE A 177 -6.02 11.27 -14.00
CA ILE A 177 -5.14 10.10 -13.95
C ILE A 177 -4.03 10.31 -12.91
N LEU A 178 -3.37 11.48 -12.93
CA LEU A 178 -2.28 11.80 -12.02
C LEU A 178 -2.75 11.90 -10.56
N ALA A 179 -3.93 12.48 -10.32
CA ALA A 179 -4.53 12.55 -8.99
C ALA A 179 -4.91 11.14 -8.48
N ASN A 180 -5.46 10.30 -9.36
CA ASN A 180 -5.72 8.90 -9.03
C ASN A 180 -4.42 8.15 -8.68
N ASP A 181 -3.34 8.36 -9.45
CA ASP A 181 -2.04 7.77 -9.16
C ASP A 181 -1.53 8.20 -7.77
N LEU A 182 -1.64 9.48 -7.40
CA LEU A 182 -1.26 9.95 -6.06
C LEU A 182 -2.12 9.31 -4.95
N GLY A 183 -3.41 9.10 -5.22
CA GLY A 183 -4.30 8.35 -4.35
C GLY A 183 -3.87 6.88 -4.19
N GLN A 184 -3.48 6.23 -5.29
CA GLN A 184 -2.96 4.86 -5.29
C GLN A 184 -1.61 4.74 -4.59
N MET A 185 -0.75 5.76 -4.74
CA MET A 185 0.51 5.93 -4.00
C MET A 185 0.27 6.32 -2.52
N ARG A 186 -0.98 6.60 -2.14
CA ARG A 186 -1.40 7.00 -0.78
C ARG A 186 -0.63 8.20 -0.24
N VAL A 187 -0.31 9.14 -1.13
CA VAL A 187 0.33 10.39 -0.72
C VAL A 187 -0.63 11.14 0.19
N ARG A 188 -0.23 11.36 1.45
CA ARG A 188 -1.04 12.13 2.40
C ARG A 188 -1.22 13.54 1.86
N PHE A 189 -2.47 13.98 1.77
CA PHE A 189 -2.85 15.31 1.36
C PHE A 189 -3.77 15.91 2.42
N GLU A 190 -3.26 16.92 3.11
CA GLU A 190 -4.01 17.70 4.08
C GLU A 190 -4.34 19.06 3.42
N PRO A 191 -5.61 19.33 3.06
CA PRO A 191 -5.95 20.54 2.31
C PRO A 191 -5.59 21.84 3.04
N GLN A 192 -5.66 21.83 4.38
CA GLN A 192 -5.38 22.99 5.23
C GLN A 192 -3.89 23.39 5.21
N ASP A 193 -2.99 22.43 5.00
CA ASP A 193 -1.54 22.65 5.00
C ASP A 193 -0.98 22.84 3.59
N TYR A 194 -1.82 22.71 2.56
CA TYR A 194 -1.37 22.76 1.18
C TYR A 194 -1.24 24.20 0.68
N ALA A 195 -0.05 24.51 0.15
CA ALA A 195 0.23 25.73 -0.57
C ALA A 195 0.87 25.39 -1.93
N VAL A 196 0.41 26.05 -3.00
CA VAL A 196 0.89 25.81 -4.38
C VAL A 196 2.42 26.06 -4.48
N PRO A 197 3.27 25.08 -4.79
CA PRO A 197 4.71 25.25 -4.57
C PRO A 197 5.38 26.40 -5.35
N ALA A 198 4.89 26.72 -6.54
CA ALA A 198 5.40 27.84 -7.34
C ALA A 198 4.95 29.20 -6.74
N PRO A 199 5.88 30.12 -6.43
CA PRO A 199 5.57 31.36 -5.72
C PRO A 199 4.86 32.42 -6.58
N TRP A 200 4.95 32.32 -7.91
CA TRP A 200 4.26 33.24 -8.82
C TRP A 200 2.81 32.85 -9.10
N ARG A 201 2.42 31.61 -8.78
CA ARG A 201 1.08 31.09 -9.06
C ARG A 201 0.07 31.63 -8.05
N ASP A 202 -1.14 31.86 -8.52
CA ASP A 202 -2.23 32.40 -7.70
C ASP A 202 -2.84 31.33 -6.78
N ASP A 203 -3.92 31.67 -6.09
CA ASP A 203 -4.61 30.77 -5.17
C ASP A 203 -5.68 29.90 -5.84
N ASN A 204 -5.76 29.92 -7.17
CA ASN A 204 -6.73 29.22 -8.02
C ASN A 204 -8.19 29.69 -7.82
N SER A 205 -8.43 30.81 -7.14
CA SER A 205 -9.78 31.35 -6.95
C SER A 205 -10.49 31.68 -8.26
N TYR A 206 -9.74 31.99 -9.31
CA TYR A 206 -10.29 32.23 -10.64
C TYR A 206 -10.87 30.96 -11.27
N LEU A 207 -10.26 29.80 -11.02
CA LEU A 207 -10.60 28.53 -11.66
C LEU A 207 -11.87 27.90 -11.06
N TRP A 208 -12.10 28.05 -9.77
CA TRP A 208 -13.05 27.21 -9.02
C TRP A 208 -14.20 28.01 -8.39
N ASP A 209 -15.40 27.46 -8.54
CA ASP A 209 -16.60 27.84 -7.80
C ASP A 209 -16.90 26.75 -6.74
N PHE A 210 -17.01 27.20 -5.49
CA PHE A 210 -17.20 26.37 -4.30
C PHE A 210 -18.62 26.52 -3.70
N ALA A 211 -19.63 26.84 -4.51
CA ALA A 211 -21.02 27.05 -4.08
C ALA A 211 -21.46 26.15 -2.89
N GLU A 212 -22.16 26.76 -1.92
CA GLU A 212 -22.54 26.18 -0.63
C GLU A 212 -23.35 24.88 -0.78
N THR A 213 -22.75 23.75 -0.41
CA THR A 213 -23.45 22.47 -0.16
C THR A 213 -23.75 22.31 1.33
N GLU A 214 -24.91 21.74 1.67
CA GLU A 214 -25.41 21.41 3.03
C GLU A 214 -24.57 20.37 3.82
N THR A 215 -23.33 20.10 3.41
CA THR A 215 -22.35 19.33 4.20
C THR A 215 -21.59 20.28 5.13
N ALA A 216 -21.41 19.87 6.39
CA ALA A 216 -20.92 20.69 7.50
C ALA A 216 -19.73 21.61 7.13
N PRO A 217 -19.66 22.84 7.69
CA PRO A 217 -18.90 23.94 7.11
C PRO A 217 -17.36 23.84 7.18
N ASP A 218 -16.79 22.76 7.71
CA ASP A 218 -15.36 22.77 8.08
C ASP A 218 -14.41 22.31 6.96
N GLU A 219 -14.88 21.61 5.93
CA GLU A 219 -14.00 21.08 4.86
C GLU A 219 -13.88 21.99 3.63
N ALA A 220 -14.89 22.81 3.33
CA ALA A 220 -14.91 23.67 2.14
C ALA A 220 -14.25 25.04 2.34
N ILE A 221 -14.10 25.49 3.59
CA ILE A 221 -13.60 26.84 3.93
C ILE A 221 -12.06 26.91 3.91
N ALA A 222 -11.36 25.77 3.97
CA ALA A 222 -9.90 25.72 4.11
C ALA A 222 -9.07 26.05 2.85
N LEU A 223 -9.64 25.97 1.64
CA LEU A 223 -8.92 26.42 0.42
C LEU A 223 -8.90 27.95 0.26
N LYS A 224 -9.66 28.69 1.09
CA LYS A 224 -9.58 30.15 1.18
C LYS A 224 -8.58 30.54 2.28
N GLN A 225 -7.30 30.50 1.93
CA GLN A 225 -6.17 31.18 2.59
C GLN A 225 -6.11 31.16 4.14
N THR A 226 -5.06 30.54 4.69
CA THR A 226 -4.28 31.16 5.79
C THR A 226 -2.80 30.87 5.66
N GLY A 227 -2.07 31.79 5.03
CA GLY A 227 -0.65 31.95 5.24
C GLY A 227 -0.43 32.84 6.46
N ALA A 228 -0.09 32.23 7.61
CA ALA A 228 0.78 32.79 8.65
C ALA A 228 0.71 31.91 9.92
N ARG A 229 1.85 31.31 10.32
CA ARG A 229 2.17 31.16 11.74
C ARG A 229 3.69 31.27 11.97
N PRO A 230 4.12 31.90 13.08
CA PRO A 230 5.52 32.11 13.40
C PRO A 230 6.19 30.85 13.98
N SER A 231 7.52 30.83 13.95
CA SER A 231 8.41 29.76 14.42
C SER A 231 8.08 29.27 15.85
N PRO A 232 8.25 27.97 16.16
CA PRO A 232 7.97 27.47 17.50
C PRO A 232 9.12 27.81 18.47
N PRO A 233 8.84 28.15 19.75
CA PRO A 233 9.83 28.01 20.80
C PRO A 233 9.89 26.56 21.30
N SER A 234 11.06 26.20 21.85
CA SER A 234 11.40 24.89 22.38
C SER A 234 10.65 24.51 23.66
N ASP A 235 10.56 23.20 23.86
CA ASP A 235 10.39 22.45 25.11
C ASP A 235 9.15 22.73 25.99
N ALA A 236 8.20 21.77 25.99
CA ALA A 236 7.61 21.20 27.20
C ALA A 236 6.76 19.96 26.85
N GLN A 237 6.76 19.01 27.79
CA GLN A 237 6.20 17.66 27.72
C GLN A 237 4.66 17.62 27.84
N ASP A 238 4.08 16.55 27.27
CA ASP A 238 2.87 15.79 27.64
C ASP A 238 1.55 16.52 27.96
N GLU A 239 0.49 16.18 27.21
CA GLU A 239 -0.63 15.33 27.65
C GLU A 239 -1.87 15.50 26.72
N GLY A 240 -2.43 14.38 26.28
CA GLY A 240 -3.87 14.22 25.98
C GLY A 240 -4.47 14.97 24.79
N SER A 241 -4.40 14.39 23.58
CA SER A 241 -5.44 14.62 22.55
C SER A 241 -5.99 13.28 22.09
N ALA A 242 -7.26 13.01 22.41
CA ALA A 242 -7.97 11.81 21.97
C ALA A 242 -8.03 11.75 20.42
N PRO A 243 -7.79 10.57 19.80
CA PRO A 243 -7.91 10.41 18.36
C PRO A 243 -9.39 10.35 17.92
N PRO A 244 -9.69 10.65 16.64
CA PRO A 244 -11.05 10.64 16.07
C PRO A 244 -11.72 9.25 16.15
N PRO A 245 -13.07 9.18 16.14
CA PRO A 245 -13.84 8.01 16.58
C PRO A 245 -13.92 6.84 15.58
N ASP A 246 -12.91 6.64 14.74
CA ASP A 246 -12.78 5.47 13.84
C ASP A 246 -11.45 4.71 14.01
N ALA A 247 -10.64 5.07 15.02
CA ALA A 247 -9.42 4.35 15.38
C ALA A 247 -9.57 3.67 16.75
N ALA A 248 -10.32 2.56 16.79
CA ALA A 248 -9.90 1.50 17.70
C ALA A 248 -8.53 1.04 17.17
N GLY A 249 -7.44 1.50 17.80
CA GLY A 249 -6.08 1.26 17.31
C GLY A 249 -5.75 -0.23 17.40
N ASP A 250 -5.35 -0.83 16.27
CA ASP A 250 -4.80 -2.19 16.26
C ASP A 250 -3.63 -2.25 17.25
N ILE A 251 -3.65 -3.25 18.14
CA ILE A 251 -2.60 -3.38 19.15
C ILE A 251 -1.37 -3.97 18.46
N GLU A 252 -0.30 -3.18 18.41
CA GLU A 252 1.00 -3.63 17.92
C GLU A 252 1.61 -4.62 18.91
N LEU A 253 1.84 -5.86 18.47
CA LEU A 253 2.48 -6.91 19.26
C LEU A 253 4.01 -6.86 19.14
N GLY A 254 4.53 -6.44 17.99
CA GLY A 254 5.97 -6.35 17.75
C GLY A 254 6.34 -5.96 16.34
N ARG A 255 7.59 -5.53 16.17
CA ARG A 255 8.19 -5.17 14.88
C ARG A 255 9.39 -6.06 14.62
N TYR A 256 9.49 -6.58 13.41
CA TYR A 256 10.54 -7.49 12.97
C TYR A 256 11.09 -7.02 11.64
N THR A 257 12.41 -7.04 11.48
CA THR A 257 13.05 -6.74 10.21
C THR A 257 13.39 -8.01 9.46
N TYR A 258 13.18 -8.00 8.14
CA TYR A 258 13.47 -9.11 7.25
C TYR A 258 14.27 -8.64 6.04
N PRO A 259 15.14 -9.50 5.49
CA PRO A 259 15.83 -9.20 4.26
C PRO A 259 14.88 -9.28 3.06
N GLU A 260 15.22 -8.55 2.00
CA GLU A 260 14.55 -8.61 0.70
C GLU A 260 15.58 -8.92 -0.40
N TRP A 261 15.22 -9.82 -1.31
CA TRP A 261 16.05 -10.16 -2.45
C TRP A 261 15.98 -9.07 -3.52
N ASP A 262 17.13 -8.49 -3.81
CA ASP A 262 17.26 -7.59 -4.94
C ASP A 262 17.61 -8.39 -6.20
N ARG A 263 16.63 -8.49 -7.10
CA ARG A 263 16.80 -9.21 -8.38
C ARG A 263 17.91 -8.62 -9.26
N LYS A 264 18.12 -7.30 -9.24
CA LYS A 264 19.10 -6.63 -10.13
C LYS A 264 20.51 -6.77 -9.60
N LEU A 265 20.66 -6.75 -8.27
CA LEU A 265 21.95 -6.91 -7.60
C LEU A 265 22.27 -8.39 -7.26
N GLU A 266 21.32 -9.30 -7.50
CA GLU A 266 21.40 -10.72 -7.16
C GLU A 266 21.87 -10.97 -5.72
N ARG A 267 21.33 -10.20 -4.77
CA ARG A 267 21.71 -10.30 -3.35
C ARG A 267 20.57 -9.97 -2.41
N LEU A 268 20.62 -10.53 -1.20
CA LEU A 268 19.74 -10.12 -0.11
C LEU A 268 20.18 -8.77 0.46
N ARG A 269 19.25 -7.83 0.57
CA ARG A 269 19.40 -6.59 1.32
C ARG A 269 18.99 -6.86 2.78
N PRO A 270 19.91 -6.78 3.76
CA PRO A 270 19.56 -6.99 5.16
C PRO A 270 18.64 -5.87 5.67
N ASP A 271 17.80 -6.20 6.65
CA ASP A 271 16.93 -5.26 7.38
C ASP A 271 16.12 -4.29 6.49
N TRP A 272 15.62 -4.80 5.36
CA TRP A 272 15.01 -3.97 4.33
C TRP A 272 13.50 -3.82 4.49
N CYS A 273 12.82 -4.90 4.91
CA CYS A 273 11.39 -4.91 5.14
C CYS A 273 11.10 -4.96 6.64
N THR A 274 10.14 -4.16 7.10
CA THR A 274 9.68 -4.17 8.49
C THR A 274 8.28 -4.77 8.55
N VAL A 275 8.17 -5.91 9.20
CA VAL A 275 6.92 -6.60 9.49
C VAL A 275 6.41 -6.17 10.86
N ILE A 276 5.15 -5.75 10.92
CA ILE A 276 4.48 -5.27 12.13
C ILE A 276 3.38 -6.27 12.48
N GLU A 277 3.58 -7.04 13.54
CA GLU A 277 2.55 -7.93 14.08
C GLU A 277 1.47 -7.08 14.77
N LYS A 278 0.21 -7.25 14.35
CA LYS A 278 -0.94 -6.56 14.90
C LYS A 278 -2.01 -7.54 15.34
N LEU A 279 -2.61 -7.28 16.50
CA LEU A 279 -3.94 -7.80 16.81
C LEU A 279 -4.97 -6.83 16.23
N PRO A 280 -5.91 -7.31 15.40
CA PRO A 280 -6.98 -6.45 14.91
C PRO A 280 -7.77 -5.91 16.10
N ALA A 281 -7.93 -4.58 16.17
CA ALA A 281 -8.63 -3.88 17.24
C ALA A 281 -10.12 -4.28 17.37
N TRP A 282 -10.66 -4.99 16.39
CA TRP A 282 -12.04 -5.43 16.35
C TRP A 282 -12.35 -6.62 17.26
N GLN A 283 -11.37 -7.14 18.02
CA GLN A 283 -11.60 -8.12 19.09
C GLN A 283 -12.57 -7.63 20.18
N GLY A 284 -12.94 -6.34 20.20
CA GLY A 284 -13.97 -5.76 21.07
C GLY A 284 -15.33 -5.46 20.41
N LEU A 285 -15.46 -5.58 19.08
CA LEU A 285 -16.74 -5.35 18.40
C LEU A 285 -17.41 -6.69 18.12
N LEU A 286 -18.48 -6.97 18.89
CA LEU A 286 -19.38 -8.09 18.60
C LEU A 286 -19.83 -7.97 17.14
N PRO A 287 -19.73 -9.04 16.33
CA PRO A 287 -20.22 -9.02 14.96
C PRO A 287 -21.70 -8.65 14.97
N THR A 288 -22.12 -7.78 14.05
CA THR A 288 -23.54 -7.44 13.91
C THR A 288 -24.32 -8.73 13.62
N ARG A 289 -25.56 -8.84 14.09
CA ARG A 289 -26.39 -10.06 13.98
C ARG A 289 -26.50 -10.59 12.54
N GLU A 290 -26.39 -9.69 11.55
CA GLU A 290 -26.35 -9.99 10.11
C GLU A 290 -25.02 -10.58 9.63
N GLN A 291 -23.87 -10.14 10.17
CA GLN A 291 -22.54 -10.70 9.88
C GLN A 291 -22.36 -12.09 10.51
N ALA A 292 -22.93 -12.29 11.70
CA ALA A 292 -23.01 -13.61 12.33
C ALA A 292 -23.88 -14.59 11.52
N ALA A 293 -24.99 -14.10 10.93
CA ALA A 293 -25.89 -14.88 10.07
C ALA A 293 -25.27 -15.26 8.71
N ALA A 294 -24.48 -14.38 8.09
CA ALA A 294 -23.77 -14.68 6.84
C ALA A 294 -22.64 -15.73 7.03
N GLY A 295 -22.01 -15.76 8.21
CA GLY A 295 -21.03 -16.79 8.58
C GLY A 295 -21.63 -18.14 8.99
N THR A 296 -22.96 -18.31 8.94
CA THR A 296 -23.66 -19.53 9.37
C THR A 296 -24.13 -20.44 8.23
N GLU A 297 -23.71 -20.22 6.99
CA GLU A 297 -23.81 -21.30 6.00
C GLU A 297 -22.99 -22.47 6.54
N ARG A 298 -23.62 -23.65 6.67
CA ARG A 298 -23.00 -24.84 7.23
C ARG A 298 -21.77 -25.21 6.40
N ILE A 299 -20.60 -24.73 6.81
CA ILE A 299 -19.32 -25.10 6.22
C ILE A 299 -19.14 -26.60 6.46
N ALA A 300 -19.39 -27.40 5.42
CA ALA A 300 -19.18 -28.83 5.51
C ALA A 300 -17.67 -29.08 5.69
N PRO A 301 -17.24 -29.79 6.75
CA PRO A 301 -15.83 -30.07 6.97
C PRO A 301 -15.27 -30.87 5.78
N LEU A 302 -14.08 -30.52 5.30
CA LEU A 302 -13.41 -31.31 4.28
C LEU A 302 -13.05 -32.68 4.86
N ALA A 303 -13.36 -33.72 4.10
CA ALA A 303 -12.78 -35.03 4.31
C ALA A 303 -11.32 -35.03 3.85
N LEU A 304 -10.42 -34.55 4.71
CA LEU A 304 -8.99 -34.60 4.44
C LEU A 304 -8.49 -36.06 4.55
N PRO A 305 -7.71 -36.56 3.59
CA PRO A 305 -7.10 -37.88 3.70
C PRO A 305 -6.17 -37.91 4.91
N ARG A 306 -6.35 -38.89 5.80
CA ARG A 306 -5.32 -39.21 6.81
C ARG A 306 -4.09 -39.74 6.08
N ALA A 307 -3.17 -38.85 5.75
CA ALA A 307 -1.82 -39.26 5.40
C ALA A 307 -1.17 -39.76 6.69
N ARG A 308 -1.34 -41.06 6.99
CA ARG A 308 -0.60 -41.75 8.05
C ARG A 308 0.86 -41.81 7.61
N HIS A 309 1.57 -40.70 7.72
CA HIS A 309 3.00 -40.68 7.51
C HIS A 309 3.64 -41.39 8.67
N LEU A 310 4.20 -42.54 8.33
CA LEU A 310 4.86 -43.43 9.24
C LEU A 310 6.24 -42.84 9.51
N ASP A 311 6.44 -42.29 10.69
CA ASP A 311 7.79 -41.91 11.08
C ASP A 311 8.65 -43.16 11.25
N ARG A 312 9.48 -43.49 10.24
CA ARG A 312 10.44 -44.58 10.34
C ARG A 312 11.59 -44.27 11.30
N THR A 313 11.77 -43.01 11.71
CA THR A 313 12.80 -42.62 12.68
C THR A 313 12.37 -42.95 14.12
N HIS A 314 11.07 -42.95 14.39
CA HIS A 314 10.56 -43.37 15.69
C HIS A 314 10.64 -44.90 15.79
N ARG A 315 11.67 -45.42 16.46
CA ARG A 315 11.81 -46.85 16.67
C ARG A 315 11.02 -47.30 17.89
N LEU A 316 10.17 -48.31 17.70
CA LEU A 316 9.51 -49.00 18.81
C LEU A 316 10.57 -49.82 19.53
N ARG A 317 10.78 -49.46 20.79
CA ARG A 317 11.73 -50.08 21.71
C ARG A 317 11.12 -51.28 22.42
N ARG A 318 11.97 -52.14 23.00
CA ARG A 318 11.54 -53.33 23.76
C ARG A 318 10.56 -54.21 22.97
N GLN A 319 11.00 -54.67 21.81
CA GLN A 319 10.26 -55.59 20.95
C GLN A 319 10.89 -57.00 21.01
N TRP A 320 10.07 -58.02 20.74
CA TRP A 320 10.52 -59.42 20.69
C TRP A 320 11.42 -59.71 19.48
N GLU A 321 11.19 -59.00 18.38
CA GLU A 321 11.93 -59.11 17.13
C GLU A 321 12.08 -57.71 16.52
N GLY A 322 13.19 -57.49 15.82
CA GLY A 322 13.52 -56.20 15.24
C GLY A 322 14.79 -56.23 14.40
N ASP A 323 15.05 -55.14 13.69
CA ASP A 323 16.20 -54.95 12.80
C ASP A 323 17.43 -54.41 13.53
N ASP A 324 17.29 -54.03 14.80
CA ASP A 324 18.38 -53.54 15.64
C ASP A 324 18.15 -53.88 17.13
N ILE A 325 19.19 -53.75 17.96
CA ILE A 325 19.15 -54.06 19.39
C ILE A 325 18.91 -52.77 20.19
N ASP A 326 17.94 -52.79 21.11
CA ASP A 326 17.76 -51.72 22.10
C ASP A 326 18.85 -51.84 23.17
N LEU A 327 19.89 -51.03 23.05
CA LEU A 327 21.01 -51.05 24.00
C LEU A 327 20.56 -50.83 25.45
N ASN A 328 19.54 -50.00 25.69
CA ASN A 328 19.05 -49.77 27.06
C ASN A 328 18.36 -51.03 27.60
N ALA A 329 17.51 -51.69 26.80
CA ALA A 329 16.88 -52.94 27.20
C ALA A 329 17.91 -54.07 27.40
N ALA A 330 18.94 -54.14 26.55
CA ALA A 330 20.03 -55.10 26.69
C ALA A 330 20.84 -54.88 27.97
N ILE A 331 21.12 -53.61 28.33
CA ILE A 331 21.76 -53.25 29.60
C ILE A 331 20.90 -53.71 30.77
N GLU A 332 19.60 -53.40 30.76
CA GLU A 332 18.68 -53.82 31.84
C GLU A 332 18.64 -55.35 31.98
N VAL A 333 18.60 -56.11 30.89
CA VAL A 333 18.65 -57.59 30.92
C VAL A 333 19.95 -58.12 31.52
N LEU A 334 21.09 -57.48 31.23
CA LEU A 334 22.38 -57.86 31.82
C LEU A 334 22.43 -57.53 33.31
N VAL A 335 21.83 -56.41 33.73
CA VAL A 335 21.68 -56.04 35.15
C VAL A 335 20.81 -57.06 35.88
N ASP A 336 19.62 -57.37 35.35
CA ASP A 336 18.68 -58.34 35.93
C ASP A 336 19.30 -59.73 36.06
N ARG A 337 20.05 -60.18 35.04
CA ARG A 337 20.79 -61.45 35.08
C ARG A 337 21.84 -61.48 36.18
N ARG A 338 22.58 -60.39 36.38
CA ARG A 338 23.56 -60.28 37.48
C ARG A 338 22.90 -60.30 38.85
N LEU A 339 21.69 -59.73 38.95
CA LEU A 339 20.87 -59.72 40.17
C LEU A 339 20.08 -61.03 40.39
N ARG A 340 20.20 -62.03 39.50
CA ARG A 340 19.41 -63.29 39.50
C ARG A 340 17.89 -63.07 39.47
N LEU A 341 17.45 -61.96 38.88
CA LEU A 341 16.04 -61.70 38.59
C LEU A 341 15.64 -62.30 37.24
N ARG A 342 14.34 -62.44 36.96
CA ARG A 342 13.86 -62.85 35.63
C ARG A 342 13.93 -61.65 34.66
N PRO A 343 14.79 -61.67 33.63
CA PRO A 343 14.90 -60.56 32.68
C PRO A 343 13.74 -60.56 31.67
N ASP A 344 13.36 -59.37 31.19
CA ASP A 344 12.44 -59.22 30.04
C ASP A 344 13.15 -59.64 28.75
N ALA A 345 12.51 -60.44 27.90
CA ALA A 345 13.10 -60.95 26.67
C ALA A 345 12.96 -59.98 25.47
N ARG A 346 12.32 -58.82 25.68
CA ARG A 346 12.09 -57.79 24.67
C ARG A 346 13.31 -56.88 24.47
N LEU A 347 14.28 -57.35 23.69
CA LEU A 347 15.60 -56.72 23.50
C LEU A 347 15.72 -55.88 22.22
N PHE A 348 14.82 -56.05 21.26
CA PHE A 348 14.99 -55.51 19.93
C PHE A 348 14.25 -54.18 19.75
N MET A 349 14.70 -53.41 18.76
CA MET A 349 13.99 -52.25 18.24
C MET A 349 13.53 -52.53 16.82
N ARG A 350 12.37 -52.01 16.44
CA ARG A 350 11.89 -52.02 15.06
C ARG A 350 11.45 -50.62 14.64
N PRO A 351 11.43 -50.29 13.34
CA PRO A 351 10.86 -49.03 12.86
C PRO A 351 9.40 -48.98 13.29
N GLY A 352 9.07 -47.97 14.08
CA GLY A 352 7.71 -47.72 14.52
C GLY A 352 6.86 -47.10 13.44
N LYS A 353 5.56 -47.12 13.69
CA LYS A 353 4.54 -46.44 12.89
C LYS A 353 3.85 -45.44 13.81
N GLY A 354 4.49 -44.30 14.05
CA GLY A 354 3.91 -43.19 14.81
C GLY A 354 3.32 -42.13 13.89
N PRO A 355 2.21 -41.46 14.26
CA PRO A 355 1.79 -40.24 13.57
C PRO A 355 2.88 -39.18 13.74
N ARG A 356 3.28 -38.53 12.63
CA ARG A 356 4.12 -37.32 12.70
C ARG A 356 3.25 -36.12 12.99
N PRO A 357 3.58 -35.30 14.01
CA PRO A 357 2.86 -34.06 14.23
C PRO A 357 3.00 -33.15 13.01
N SER A 358 1.87 -32.61 12.55
CA SER A 358 1.82 -31.69 11.43
C SER A 358 1.29 -30.33 11.88
N SER A 359 2.11 -29.30 11.74
CA SER A 359 1.72 -27.90 11.91
C SER A 359 1.50 -27.30 10.52
N VAL A 360 0.31 -26.74 10.30
CA VAL A 360 -0.05 -26.03 9.06
C VAL A 360 -0.46 -24.60 9.40
N LEU A 361 0.13 -23.63 8.72
CA LEU A 361 -0.27 -22.23 8.79
C LEU A 361 -0.96 -21.86 7.48
N VAL A 362 -2.22 -21.42 7.56
CA VAL A 362 -2.91 -20.79 6.43
C VAL A 362 -2.60 -19.29 6.48
N LEU A 363 -2.00 -18.78 5.42
CA LEU A 363 -1.68 -17.36 5.28
C LEU A 363 -2.60 -16.75 4.24
N LEU A 364 -3.43 -15.79 4.66
CA LEU A 364 -4.39 -15.10 3.82
C LEU A 364 -3.81 -13.79 3.31
N ASP A 365 -3.97 -13.54 2.02
CA ASP A 365 -3.67 -12.25 1.41
C ASP A 365 -4.83 -11.28 1.67
N LEU A 366 -4.60 -10.29 2.53
CA LEU A 366 -5.60 -9.29 2.86
C LEU A 366 -5.35 -7.99 2.08
N SER A 367 -4.79 -8.07 0.87
CA SER A 367 -4.54 -6.91 0.01
C SER A 367 -5.81 -6.37 -0.66
N ALA A 368 -5.71 -5.19 -1.28
CA ALA A 368 -6.84 -4.51 -1.90
C ALA A 368 -7.43 -5.24 -3.12
N SER A 369 -6.62 -6.03 -3.85
CA SER A 369 -7.11 -6.87 -4.97
C SER A 369 -8.14 -7.88 -4.53
N ALA A 370 -8.00 -8.40 -3.30
CA ALA A 370 -8.90 -9.41 -2.76
C ALA A 370 -10.35 -8.93 -2.68
N ASN A 371 -10.60 -7.62 -2.64
CA ASN A 371 -11.97 -7.08 -2.61
C ASN A 371 -12.69 -7.11 -3.96
N ASP A 372 -12.01 -7.45 -5.07
CA ASP A 372 -12.64 -7.45 -6.38
C ASP A 372 -13.79 -8.49 -6.43
N ALA A 373 -14.95 -8.03 -6.90
CA ALA A 373 -16.13 -8.87 -7.04
C ALA A 373 -15.93 -9.82 -8.21
N GLY A 374 -15.85 -11.12 -7.94
CA GLY A 374 -15.81 -12.13 -8.98
C GLY A 374 -17.11 -12.15 -9.80
N PRO A 375 -17.13 -12.89 -10.94
CA PRO A 375 -18.29 -12.98 -11.83
C PRO A 375 -19.56 -13.58 -11.19
N HIS A 376 -19.53 -14.01 -9.92
CA HIS A 376 -20.62 -14.67 -9.20
C HIS A 376 -21.04 -13.95 -7.90
N ALA A 377 -20.90 -12.62 -7.84
CA ALA A 377 -21.41 -11.73 -6.77
C ALA A 377 -20.76 -11.88 -5.37
N ALA A 378 -19.99 -12.94 -5.10
CA ALA A 378 -19.10 -13.02 -3.94
C ALA A 378 -17.74 -12.38 -4.27
N SER A 379 -17.15 -11.66 -3.31
CA SER A 379 -15.79 -11.13 -3.49
C SER A 379 -14.76 -12.27 -3.48
N LEU A 380 -13.65 -12.10 -4.19
CA LEU A 380 -12.55 -13.08 -4.19
C LEU A 380 -12.03 -13.32 -2.77
N LEU A 381 -12.00 -12.29 -1.92
CA LEU A 381 -11.66 -12.40 -0.51
C LEU A 381 -12.62 -13.31 0.27
N ASP A 382 -13.92 -13.31 -0.07
CA ASP A 382 -14.88 -14.20 0.58
C ASP A 382 -14.59 -15.67 0.27
N LEU A 383 -14.09 -15.97 -0.94
CA LEU A 383 -13.58 -17.30 -1.29
C LEU A 383 -12.37 -17.69 -0.44
N GLU A 384 -11.42 -16.78 -0.25
CA GLU A 384 -10.22 -17.05 0.56
C GLU A 384 -10.56 -17.29 2.03
N LYS A 385 -11.44 -16.47 2.60
CA LYS A 385 -11.96 -16.66 3.96
C LYS A 385 -12.69 -17.98 4.10
N GLN A 386 -13.55 -18.32 3.15
CA GLN A 386 -14.24 -19.61 3.13
C GLN A 386 -13.24 -20.77 3.07
N ALA A 387 -12.18 -20.66 2.26
CA ALA A 387 -11.10 -21.67 2.19
C ALA A 387 -10.43 -21.88 3.56
N ALA A 388 -10.11 -20.78 4.24
CA ALA A 388 -9.46 -20.78 5.55
C ALA A 388 -10.35 -21.42 6.62
N LEU A 389 -11.61 -20.98 6.69
CA LEU A 389 -12.59 -21.49 7.64
C LEU A 389 -12.91 -22.96 7.38
N MET A 390 -12.97 -23.37 6.12
CA MET A 390 -13.11 -24.77 5.72
C MET A 390 -11.97 -25.63 6.22
N LEU A 391 -10.71 -25.21 6.04
CA LEU A 391 -9.55 -25.94 6.57
C LEU A 391 -9.57 -25.99 8.09
N ALA A 392 -9.96 -24.90 8.75
CA ALA A 392 -10.06 -24.83 10.20
C ALA A 392 -11.19 -25.66 10.79
N ALA A 393 -12.34 -25.74 10.13
CA ALA A 393 -13.42 -26.64 10.49
C ALA A 393 -13.06 -28.12 10.24
N SER A 394 -12.12 -28.39 9.33
CA SER A 394 -11.66 -29.74 8.99
C SER A 394 -10.71 -30.35 10.03
N ASN A 395 -10.46 -29.66 11.17
CA ASN A 395 -9.58 -30.05 12.28
C ASN A 395 -9.83 -31.44 12.88
N ALA A 396 -10.82 -32.20 12.41
CA ALA A 396 -11.12 -33.54 12.90
C ALA A 396 -10.30 -34.66 12.23
N ARG A 397 -9.57 -34.42 11.13
CA ARG A 397 -8.94 -35.53 10.35
C ARG A 397 -7.57 -35.21 9.74
N GLY A 398 -6.52 -35.16 10.57
CA GLY A 398 -5.13 -35.39 10.13
C GLY A 398 -4.17 -34.19 10.13
N ILE A 399 -4.62 -33.00 10.54
CA ILE A 399 -3.75 -31.86 10.87
C ILE A 399 -3.78 -31.70 12.40
N ASP A 400 -2.63 -31.78 13.05
CA ASP A 400 -2.55 -31.72 14.53
C ASP A 400 -2.59 -30.28 15.06
N ARG A 401 -1.99 -29.33 14.35
CA ARG A 401 -2.05 -27.91 14.70
C ARG A 401 -2.28 -27.04 13.46
N LEU A 402 -3.30 -26.22 13.51
CA LEU A 402 -3.63 -25.25 12.47
C LEU A 402 -3.56 -23.83 13.04
N ALA A 403 -2.94 -22.93 12.30
CA ALA A 403 -2.98 -21.48 12.52
C ALA A 403 -3.53 -20.79 11.28
N ILE A 404 -4.18 -19.63 11.45
CA ILE A 404 -4.63 -18.76 10.36
C ILE A 404 -4.09 -17.37 10.62
N HIS A 405 -3.24 -16.89 9.72
CA HIS A 405 -2.74 -15.52 9.76
C HIS A 405 -3.13 -14.80 8.47
N GLY A 406 -3.13 -13.47 8.49
CA GLY A 406 -3.32 -12.62 7.33
C GLY A 406 -2.16 -11.64 7.19
N PHE A 407 -1.91 -11.16 5.98
CA PHE A 407 -0.93 -10.09 5.76
C PHE A 407 -1.44 -9.07 4.77
N SER A 408 -0.92 -7.86 4.89
CA SER A 408 -1.03 -6.80 3.89
C SER A 408 0.16 -5.88 4.04
N SER A 409 0.47 -5.06 3.04
CA SER A 409 1.70 -4.25 3.06
C SER A 409 1.48 -2.83 2.58
N ASN A 410 2.01 -1.88 3.34
CA ASN A 410 2.10 -0.48 2.96
C ASN A 410 3.58 -0.12 2.78
N THR A 411 4.12 -0.34 1.57
CA THR A 411 5.56 -0.27 1.29
C THR A 411 6.38 -1.29 2.10
N ARG A 412 7.71 -1.26 1.94
CA ARG A 412 8.65 -2.07 2.73
C ARG A 412 8.62 -1.76 4.22
N ALA A 413 8.25 -0.53 4.60
CA ALA A 413 8.37 -0.05 5.97
C ALA A 413 7.25 -0.57 6.89
N GLU A 414 6.14 -1.03 6.32
CA GLU A 414 4.96 -1.43 7.08
C GLU A 414 4.27 -2.64 6.43
N VAL A 415 4.86 -3.82 6.60
CA VAL A 415 4.20 -5.08 6.25
C VAL A 415 3.37 -5.52 7.46
N TYR A 416 2.07 -5.30 7.41
CA TYR A 416 1.15 -5.69 8.48
C TYR A 416 0.92 -7.20 8.48
N TYR A 417 1.01 -7.80 9.67
CA TYR A 417 0.82 -9.23 9.87
C TYR A 417 -0.19 -9.46 10.99
N TYR A 418 -1.29 -10.13 10.68
CA TYR A 418 -2.42 -10.34 11.57
C TYR A 418 -2.50 -11.80 12.01
N ARG A 419 -2.44 -12.04 13.32
CA ARG A 419 -2.56 -13.40 13.88
C ARG A 419 -4.01 -13.69 14.28
N LEU A 420 -4.77 -14.21 13.33
CA LEU A 420 -6.23 -14.39 13.45
C LEU A 420 -6.60 -15.61 14.30
N LEU A 421 -5.92 -16.73 14.07
CA LEU A 421 -6.06 -17.97 14.84
C LEU A 421 -4.68 -18.53 15.15
N GLU A 422 -4.40 -18.71 16.44
CA GLU A 422 -3.13 -19.30 16.89
C GLU A 422 -3.11 -20.83 16.75
N SER A 423 -1.90 -21.35 16.55
CA SER A 423 -1.64 -22.78 16.37
C SER A 423 -2.20 -23.62 17.53
N GLY A 424 -3.14 -24.52 17.23
CA GLY A 424 -3.71 -25.47 18.20
C GLY A 424 -4.91 -24.94 18.99
N ARG A 425 -5.35 -23.70 18.77
CA ARG A 425 -6.63 -23.20 19.30
C ARG A 425 -7.79 -23.70 18.41
N PRO A 426 -8.89 -24.23 18.97
CA PRO A 426 -10.05 -24.59 18.17
C PRO A 426 -10.71 -23.35 17.57
N LEU A 427 -11.28 -23.49 16.37
CA LEU A 427 -12.05 -22.44 15.72
C LEU A 427 -13.37 -22.23 16.50
N ASP A 428 -13.51 -21.07 17.13
CA ASP A 428 -14.74 -20.68 17.82
C ASP A 428 -15.61 -19.78 16.91
N ALA A 429 -16.89 -19.64 17.26
CA ALA A 429 -17.83 -18.80 16.53
C ALA A 429 -17.38 -17.32 16.39
N PRO A 430 -16.85 -16.64 17.44
CA PRO A 430 -16.39 -15.27 17.29
C PRO A 430 -15.18 -15.12 16.38
N THR A 431 -14.20 -16.05 16.42
CA THR A 431 -13.06 -16.04 15.49
C THR A 431 -13.53 -16.27 14.06
N SER A 432 -14.52 -17.15 13.86
CA SER A 432 -15.09 -17.41 12.53
C SER A 432 -15.77 -16.16 11.95
N ALA A 433 -16.57 -15.46 12.76
CA ALA A 433 -17.21 -14.21 12.37
C ALA A 433 -16.18 -13.09 12.11
N MET A 434 -15.12 -13.02 12.93
CA MET A 434 -14.02 -12.08 12.73
C MET A 434 -13.32 -12.30 11.39
N ILE A 435 -12.95 -13.54 11.07
CA ILE A 435 -12.34 -13.88 9.78
C ILE A 435 -13.27 -13.52 8.62
N GLY A 436 -14.58 -13.79 8.77
CA GLY A 436 -15.60 -13.40 7.79
C GLY A 436 -15.67 -11.88 7.55
N ALA A 437 -15.50 -11.08 8.60
CA ALA A 437 -15.59 -9.62 8.54
C ALA A 437 -14.30 -8.93 8.04
N LEU A 438 -13.20 -9.65 7.81
CA LEU A 438 -11.96 -9.07 7.30
C LEU A 438 -12.18 -8.35 5.96
N ARG A 439 -11.48 -7.24 5.74
CA ARG A 439 -11.52 -6.53 4.47
C ARG A 439 -10.12 -6.42 3.92
N GLY A 440 -9.99 -6.64 2.62
CA GLY A 440 -8.74 -6.45 1.90
C GLY A 440 -8.35 -4.97 1.92
N ARG A 441 -7.10 -4.64 2.22
CA ARG A 441 -6.55 -3.28 2.21
C ARG A 441 -5.05 -3.37 1.90
N TYR A 442 -4.48 -2.32 1.33
CA TYR A 442 -3.04 -2.21 1.06
C TYR A 442 -2.53 -3.18 -0.03
N SER A 443 -1.22 -3.34 -0.18
CA SER A 443 -0.54 -4.10 -1.24
C SER A 443 -0.09 -5.50 -0.79
N THR A 444 0.58 -6.25 -1.66
CA THR A 444 0.98 -7.67 -1.48
C THR A 444 2.51 -7.87 -1.51
N ARG A 445 3.21 -7.52 -0.42
CA ARG A 445 4.65 -7.81 -0.25
C ARG A 445 4.88 -9.19 0.38
N MET A 446 4.47 -10.23 -0.35
CA MET A 446 4.41 -11.59 0.22
C MET A 446 5.76 -12.17 0.64
N GLY A 447 6.89 -11.79 0.03
CA GLY A 447 8.19 -12.36 0.39
C GLY A 447 8.57 -12.12 1.86
N ALA A 448 8.38 -10.89 2.34
CA ALA A 448 8.55 -10.55 3.77
C ALA A 448 7.57 -11.31 4.66
N ALA A 449 6.30 -11.41 4.26
CA ALA A 449 5.28 -12.16 5.01
C ALA A 449 5.59 -13.66 5.09
N LEU A 450 6.10 -14.26 4.01
CA LEU A 450 6.51 -15.67 3.97
C LEU A 450 7.74 -15.93 4.84
N ARG A 451 8.72 -15.03 4.88
CA ARG A 451 9.87 -15.13 5.79
C ARG A 451 9.43 -15.06 7.25
N HIS A 452 8.51 -14.16 7.57
CA HIS A 452 7.93 -14.06 8.91
C HIS A 452 7.13 -15.31 9.30
N ALA A 453 6.24 -15.78 8.42
CA ALA A 453 5.50 -17.03 8.58
C ALA A 453 6.44 -18.23 8.78
N THR A 454 7.55 -18.27 8.04
CA THR A 454 8.58 -19.31 8.18
C THR A 454 9.24 -19.26 9.55
N ALA A 455 9.58 -18.06 10.06
CA ALA A 455 10.15 -17.90 11.38
C ALA A 455 9.21 -18.42 12.49
N LEU A 456 7.92 -18.09 12.41
CA LEU A 456 6.89 -18.60 13.33
C LEU A 456 6.77 -20.13 13.24
N MET A 457 6.74 -20.68 12.02
CA MET A 457 6.66 -22.13 11.80
C MET A 457 7.90 -22.89 12.28
N ARG A 458 9.07 -22.25 12.34
CA ARG A 458 10.28 -22.88 12.90
C ARG A 458 10.22 -23.02 14.42
N ALA A 459 9.50 -22.14 15.11
CA ALA A 459 9.28 -22.18 16.55
C ALA A 459 8.27 -23.27 16.98
N GLU A 460 7.46 -23.76 16.04
CA GLU A 460 6.54 -24.88 16.27
C GLU A 460 7.27 -26.19 16.60
N PRO A 461 6.62 -27.17 17.25
CA PRO A 461 7.22 -28.47 17.54
C PRO A 461 7.85 -29.14 16.30
N PRO A 462 8.89 -29.97 16.49
CA PRO A 462 9.51 -30.70 15.40
C PRO A 462 8.50 -31.66 14.77
N GLY A 463 8.36 -31.59 13.45
CA GLY A 463 7.32 -32.30 12.72
C GLY A 463 7.22 -31.82 11.28
N GLN A 464 6.14 -32.19 10.59
CA GLN A 464 5.84 -31.62 9.29
C GLN A 464 5.35 -30.18 9.46
N ARG A 465 6.05 -29.22 8.85
CA ARG A 465 5.72 -27.79 8.91
C ARG A 465 5.39 -27.31 7.52
N ALA A 466 4.18 -26.75 7.35
CA ALA A 466 3.75 -26.21 6.07
C ALA A 466 3.06 -24.85 6.22
N VAL A 467 3.26 -23.99 5.23
CA VAL A 467 2.51 -22.76 5.01
C VAL A 467 1.68 -22.94 3.73
N LEU A 468 0.38 -22.70 3.83
CA LEU A 468 -0.53 -22.64 2.70
C LEU A 468 -0.92 -21.17 2.49
N LEU A 469 -0.34 -20.55 1.48
CA LEU A 469 -0.72 -19.21 1.05
C LEU A 469 -2.01 -19.30 0.23
N VAL A 470 -2.99 -18.47 0.56
CA VAL A 470 -4.18 -18.22 -0.26
C VAL A 470 -4.11 -16.76 -0.70
N THR A 471 -4.07 -16.54 -2.01
CA THR A 471 -3.90 -15.22 -2.61
C THR A 471 -4.65 -15.16 -3.93
N ASP A 472 -5.18 -13.99 -4.24
CA ASP A 472 -5.87 -13.67 -5.48
C ASP A 472 -4.96 -12.94 -6.48
N GLY A 473 -3.80 -12.45 -6.02
CA GLY A 473 -2.99 -11.47 -6.73
C GLY A 473 -1.51 -11.80 -6.83
N ALA A 474 -0.85 -11.17 -7.81
CA ALA A 474 0.60 -11.20 -7.92
C ALA A 474 1.26 -10.31 -6.85
N PRO A 475 2.49 -10.66 -6.39
CA PRO A 475 3.24 -9.79 -5.50
C PRO A 475 3.42 -8.40 -6.10
N SER A 476 2.93 -7.37 -5.40
CA SER A 476 2.94 -5.98 -5.86
C SER A 476 2.97 -5.06 -4.65
N ASP A 477 3.74 -3.97 -4.73
CA ASP A 477 3.79 -2.92 -3.72
C ASP A 477 4.06 -1.56 -4.38
N ILE A 478 3.57 -0.50 -3.77
CA ILE A 478 3.54 0.84 -4.37
C ILE A 478 4.92 1.47 -4.57
N ASP A 479 5.91 1.03 -3.79
CA ASP A 479 7.31 1.48 -3.87
C ASP A 479 8.14 0.66 -4.87
N VAL A 480 7.56 -0.36 -5.52
CA VAL A 480 8.26 -1.24 -6.46
C VAL A 480 7.61 -1.18 -7.85
N HIS A 481 8.31 -0.60 -8.81
CA HIS A 481 7.81 -0.44 -10.18
C HIS A 481 8.17 -1.59 -11.13
N ASP A 482 9.15 -2.43 -10.76
CA ASP A 482 9.53 -3.60 -11.57
C ASP A 482 8.58 -4.77 -11.25
N PRO A 483 7.72 -5.20 -12.20
CA PRO A 483 6.72 -6.24 -11.95
C PRO A 483 7.34 -7.60 -11.60
N GLN A 484 8.61 -7.83 -11.93
CA GLN A 484 9.30 -9.09 -11.62
C GLN A 484 10.03 -9.07 -10.28
N TYR A 485 10.25 -7.90 -9.68
CA TYR A 485 11.10 -7.76 -8.52
C TYR A 485 10.53 -8.51 -7.31
N LEU A 486 9.27 -8.25 -6.95
CA LEU A 486 8.63 -8.92 -5.80
C LEU A 486 8.31 -10.39 -6.09
N ILE A 487 8.14 -10.78 -7.35
CA ILE A 487 8.01 -12.19 -7.77
C ILE A 487 9.30 -12.95 -7.46
N GLU A 488 10.45 -12.39 -7.82
CA GLU A 488 11.74 -13.03 -7.55
C GLU A 488 12.08 -13.02 -6.05
N ASP A 489 11.70 -11.98 -5.31
CA ASP A 489 11.82 -11.98 -3.85
C ASP A 489 10.95 -13.06 -3.19
N ALA A 490 9.69 -13.19 -3.59
CA ALA A 490 8.82 -14.25 -3.10
C ALA A 490 9.37 -15.64 -3.45
N ARG A 491 9.91 -15.84 -4.66
CA ARG A 491 10.58 -17.09 -5.05
C ARG A 491 11.76 -17.41 -4.14
N GLN A 492 12.57 -16.41 -3.82
CA GLN A 492 13.71 -16.56 -2.93
C GLN A 492 13.26 -16.89 -1.49
N ALA A 493 12.23 -16.22 -0.97
CA ALA A 493 11.64 -16.54 0.33
C ALA A 493 11.10 -17.98 0.40
N VAL A 494 10.49 -18.50 -0.67
CA VAL A 494 10.05 -19.90 -0.76
C VAL A 494 11.22 -20.89 -0.75
N ALA A 495 12.34 -20.55 -1.38
CA ALA A 495 13.56 -21.36 -1.34
C ALA A 495 14.15 -21.38 0.08
N GLU A 496 14.29 -20.21 0.72
CA GLU A 496 14.77 -20.08 2.11
C GLU A 496 13.91 -20.89 3.10
N ALA A 497 12.58 -20.85 2.93
CA ALA A 497 11.66 -21.62 3.77
C ALA A 497 11.86 -23.13 3.62
N ARG A 498 12.06 -23.60 2.39
CA ARG A 498 12.33 -25.02 2.10
C ARG A 498 13.62 -25.48 2.77
N ASP A 499 14.68 -24.67 2.68
CA ASP A 499 15.97 -24.97 3.31
C ASP A 499 15.85 -24.98 4.84
N ALA A 500 14.92 -24.19 5.40
CA ALA A 500 14.57 -24.21 6.81
C ALA A 500 13.62 -25.36 7.24
N GLY A 501 13.27 -26.26 6.32
CA GLY A 501 12.37 -27.40 6.59
C GLY A 501 10.89 -27.04 6.65
N VAL A 502 10.51 -25.86 6.14
CA VAL A 502 9.11 -25.40 6.05
C VAL A 502 8.65 -25.46 4.60
N ARG A 503 7.60 -26.24 4.32
CA ARG A 503 7.05 -26.36 2.97
C ARG A 503 6.05 -25.24 2.70
N ILE A 504 6.15 -24.58 1.55
CA ILE A 504 5.18 -23.56 1.16
C ILE A 504 4.43 -24.03 -0.08
N ALA A 505 3.09 -23.94 -0.02
CA ALA A 505 2.22 -24.12 -1.19
C ALA A 505 1.26 -22.95 -1.33
N CYS A 506 0.75 -22.73 -2.54
CA CYS A 506 -0.11 -21.62 -2.88
C CYS A 506 -1.43 -22.09 -3.49
N ILE A 507 -2.52 -21.42 -3.13
CA ILE A 507 -3.80 -21.50 -3.82
C ILE A 507 -4.05 -20.13 -4.41
N ALA A 508 -3.96 -20.05 -5.73
CA ALA A 508 -4.29 -18.84 -6.48
C ALA A 508 -5.76 -18.89 -6.89
N VAL A 509 -6.50 -17.79 -6.70
CA VAL A 509 -7.95 -17.72 -7.05
C VAL A 509 -8.18 -17.10 -8.44
N ASP A 510 -7.12 -16.68 -9.13
CA ASP A 510 -7.15 -16.09 -10.47
C ASP A 510 -6.62 -17.05 -11.57
N GLY A 511 -7.40 -17.21 -12.65
CA GLY A 511 -7.07 -18.04 -13.81
C GLY A 511 -5.88 -17.53 -14.62
N ALA A 512 -5.56 -16.23 -14.54
CA ALA A 512 -4.39 -15.63 -15.19
C ALA A 512 -3.09 -15.80 -14.37
N ALA A 513 -3.18 -16.35 -13.15
CA ALA A 513 -2.07 -16.39 -12.20
C ALA A 513 -0.97 -17.43 -12.50
N ASP A 514 -1.19 -18.34 -13.47
CA ASP A 514 -0.32 -19.52 -13.67
C ASP A 514 1.15 -19.14 -13.86
N ALA A 515 1.45 -18.08 -14.61
CA ALA A 515 2.82 -17.73 -14.96
C ALA A 515 3.67 -17.32 -13.74
N TYR A 516 3.17 -16.42 -12.88
CA TYR A 516 3.93 -15.93 -11.72
C TYR A 516 3.89 -16.92 -10.55
N VAL A 517 2.76 -17.58 -10.29
CA VAL A 517 2.63 -18.56 -9.20
C VAL A 517 3.57 -19.74 -9.44
N ARG A 518 3.64 -20.22 -10.69
CA ARG A 518 4.58 -21.26 -11.08
C ARG A 518 6.03 -20.84 -10.89
N ARG A 519 6.35 -19.56 -11.15
CA ARG A 519 7.69 -19.00 -10.95
C ARG A 519 8.08 -18.99 -9.46
N ILE A 520 7.16 -18.65 -8.56
CA ILE A 520 7.39 -18.53 -7.12
C ILE A 520 7.45 -19.91 -6.43
N PHE A 521 6.40 -20.73 -6.60
CA PHE A 521 6.21 -21.96 -5.81
C PHE A 521 6.73 -23.22 -6.52
N GLY A 522 6.94 -23.14 -7.84
CA GLY A 522 7.32 -24.27 -8.67
C GLY A 522 6.14 -25.20 -9.02
N TRP A 523 6.37 -26.09 -9.98
CA TRP A 523 5.33 -26.89 -10.66
C TRP A 523 4.44 -27.80 -9.79
N ARG A 524 4.87 -28.18 -8.57
CA ARG A 524 4.11 -29.10 -7.69
C ARG A 524 3.34 -28.43 -6.57
N ASN A 525 3.70 -27.19 -6.23
CA ASN A 525 3.32 -26.56 -4.96
C ASN A 525 2.28 -25.45 -5.14
N TYR A 526 1.51 -25.47 -6.22
CA TYR A 526 0.37 -24.57 -6.38
C TYR A 526 -0.85 -25.27 -6.97
N CYS A 527 -2.01 -24.66 -6.75
CA CYS A 527 -3.20 -24.89 -7.56
C CYS A 527 -3.92 -23.57 -7.81
N ILE A 528 -4.62 -23.52 -8.95
CA ILE A 528 -5.48 -22.40 -9.33
C ILE A 528 -6.92 -22.83 -9.05
N ALA A 529 -7.73 -21.98 -8.44
CA ALA A 529 -9.10 -22.25 -8.02
C ALA A 529 -10.05 -21.14 -8.48
N ASP A 530 -10.56 -21.27 -9.71
CA ASP A 530 -11.40 -20.23 -10.35
C ASP A 530 -12.89 -20.26 -9.94
N ASP A 531 -13.31 -21.25 -9.12
CA ASP A 531 -14.71 -21.44 -8.71
C ASP A 531 -14.81 -21.96 -7.27
N THR A 532 -15.71 -21.35 -6.48
CA THR A 532 -16.25 -21.77 -5.17
C THR A 532 -16.42 -23.28 -5.04
N ARG A 533 -17.00 -23.94 -6.06
CA ARG A 533 -17.32 -25.37 -6.01
C ARG A 533 -16.09 -26.27 -6.10
N SER A 534 -15.03 -25.78 -6.73
CA SER A 534 -13.78 -26.54 -6.93
C SER A 534 -12.78 -26.38 -5.78
N LEU A 535 -12.96 -25.31 -4.98
CA LEU A 535 -12.10 -24.93 -3.87
C LEU A 535 -11.91 -26.06 -2.83
N PRO A 536 -12.96 -26.76 -2.34
CA PRO A 536 -12.79 -27.80 -1.32
C PRO A 536 -11.95 -28.99 -1.84
N ALA A 537 -12.20 -29.41 -3.08
CA ALA A 537 -11.44 -30.51 -3.69
C ALA A 537 -9.98 -30.13 -3.96
N ARG A 538 -9.69 -28.84 -4.23
CA ARG A 538 -8.32 -28.33 -4.41
C ARG A 538 -7.58 -28.20 -3.09
N LEU A 539 -8.23 -27.66 -2.06
CA LEU A 539 -7.72 -27.59 -0.68
C LEU A 539 -7.35 -28.98 -0.16
N ALA A 540 -8.25 -29.97 -0.32
CA ALA A 540 -7.99 -31.36 0.08
C ALA A 540 -6.77 -31.97 -0.62
N ARG A 541 -6.60 -31.69 -1.92
CA ARG A 541 -5.45 -32.18 -2.68
C ARG A 541 -4.15 -31.51 -2.27
N MET A 542 -4.17 -30.19 -2.01
CA MET A 542 -2.99 -29.46 -1.57
C MET A 542 -2.54 -29.86 -0.17
N SER A 543 -3.47 -29.94 0.79
CA SER A 543 -3.15 -30.40 2.14
C SER A 543 -2.63 -31.85 2.14
N ALA A 544 -3.22 -32.73 1.33
CA ALA A 544 -2.71 -34.10 1.17
C ALA A 544 -1.30 -34.12 0.56
N ARG A 545 -0.97 -33.23 -0.39
CA ARG A 545 0.38 -33.12 -0.99
C ARG A 545 1.40 -32.57 0.01
N LEU A 546 1.03 -31.56 0.77
CA LEU A 546 1.87 -31.00 1.84
C LEU A 546 2.20 -32.06 2.89
N ALA A 547 1.23 -32.92 3.20
CA ALA A 547 1.46 -34.08 4.06
C ALA A 547 2.31 -35.17 3.38
N ALA A 548 2.11 -35.43 2.08
CA ALA A 548 2.69 -36.55 1.32
C ALA A 548 4.18 -36.46 0.99
N ALA A 549 4.72 -35.25 0.83
CA ALA A 549 6.01 -35.10 0.17
C ALA A 549 7.19 -35.15 1.17
N HIS A 550 8.01 -36.20 0.98
CA HIS A 550 9.28 -36.45 1.64
C HIS A 550 10.39 -35.53 1.14
#